data_AF-A0AAV0H4U2-F1
#
_entry.id   AF-A0AAV0H4U2-F1
#
_cell.length_a   1.000
_cell.length_b   1.000
_cell.length_c   1.000
_cell.angle_alpha   90.00
_cell.angle_beta   90.00
_cell.angle_gamma   90.00
#
_symmetry.space_group_name_H-M   'P 1'
#
loop_
_entity.id
_entity.type
_entity.pdbx_description
1 polymer ?
#
loop_
_entity_poly.entity_id
_entity_poly.type
_entity_poly.pdbx_seq_one_letter_code
_entity_poly.pdbx_strand_id
1 'polypeptide(L)'
;MNPSVRLVEFQRRLPFFQVAQFAGIQTIVEHVEGARRIHILDLAIRTGHQWTILMQALATRRRDRVEHLKITAVATMERELIEQTGRRLVTFAHSMNLVCSFYVIMVRDLAELRQDQLQFDSAETVAVLADDVVRTLTSPAERLDSVIKVIRRVQPCIMVVTEMEGSRNSPVFVNWFVESLFFASVLFDSMGECMGSEEAWRKFGEETLGGVSKMVMMGTISDTLGQGRAWMIRSMKVDIWRAFFRRFGMVEAQLSHSSMYQAELMAQSVPCWSPCSVWMDGKSLIVGWKGTPVKSVTAWKFS
;
A
#
# COMPACT_ATOMS: atom_id res chain seq x y z
N MET A 1 -6.84 21.58 -6.62
CA MET A 1 -5.82 20.58 -6.23
C MET A 1 -6.10 19.30 -7.03
N ASN A 2 -5.07 18.65 -7.59
CA ASN A 2 -5.22 17.40 -8.37
C ASN A 2 -5.99 16.34 -7.53
N PRO A 3 -6.92 15.55 -8.10
CA PRO A 3 -7.72 14.55 -7.36
C PRO A 3 -6.89 13.53 -6.58
N SER A 4 -5.79 13.02 -7.14
CA SER A 4 -4.87 12.09 -6.48
C SER A 4 -4.18 12.74 -5.28
N VAL A 5 -3.80 14.02 -5.40
CA VAL A 5 -3.22 14.78 -4.29
C VAL A 5 -4.25 15.01 -3.18
N ARG A 6 -5.52 15.32 -3.52
CA ARG A 6 -6.59 15.44 -2.53
C ARG A 6 -6.86 14.12 -1.81
N LEU A 7 -6.88 13.00 -2.55
CA LEU A 7 -7.08 11.68 -1.95
C LEU A 7 -5.99 11.36 -0.92
N VAL A 8 -4.72 11.66 -1.24
CA VAL A 8 -3.62 11.41 -0.30
C VAL A 8 -3.72 12.31 0.93
N GLU A 9 -4.03 13.59 0.75
CA GLU A 9 -4.22 14.51 1.89
C GLU A 9 -5.40 14.10 2.78
N PHE A 10 -6.48 13.61 2.19
CA PHE A 10 -7.59 13.01 2.93
C PHE A 10 -7.13 11.79 3.73
N GLN A 11 -6.40 10.86 3.10
CA GLN A 11 -5.88 9.65 3.75
C GLN A 11 -4.96 9.96 4.93
N ARG A 12 -4.17 11.05 4.86
CA ARG A 12 -3.26 11.45 5.96
C ARG A 12 -3.96 11.89 7.24
N ARG A 13 -5.24 12.26 7.17
CA ARG A 13 -6.04 12.63 8.35
C ARG A 13 -6.60 11.42 9.08
N LEU A 14 -6.57 10.24 8.45
CA LEU A 14 -7.08 9.01 9.01
C LEU A 14 -5.91 8.11 9.47
N PRO A 15 -6.00 7.50 10.66
CA PRO A 15 -4.85 6.83 11.27
C PRO A 15 -4.39 5.62 10.47
N PHE A 16 -5.33 4.81 9.98
CA PHE A 16 -5.02 3.48 9.45
C PHE A 16 -4.13 3.50 8.20
N PHE A 17 -4.16 4.58 7.41
CA PHE A 17 -3.22 4.72 6.29
C PHE A 17 -1.79 5.03 6.77
N GLN A 18 -1.65 5.91 7.77
CA GLN A 18 -0.34 6.30 8.29
C GLN A 18 0.28 5.17 9.10
N VAL A 19 -0.50 4.55 10.00
CA VAL A 19 -0.06 3.40 10.81
C VAL A 19 0.44 2.25 9.93
N ALA A 20 -0.33 1.89 8.89
CA ALA A 20 0.08 0.84 7.96
C ALA A 20 1.35 1.21 7.17
N GLN A 21 1.48 2.48 6.76
CA GLN A 21 2.65 2.98 6.05
C GLN A 21 3.92 2.89 6.91
N PHE A 22 3.86 3.32 8.17
CA PHE A 22 5.02 3.26 9.08
C PHE A 22 5.43 1.80 9.37
N ALA A 23 4.47 0.92 9.66
CA ALA A 23 4.74 -0.50 9.87
C ALA A 23 5.37 -1.17 8.62
N GLY A 24 4.82 -0.87 7.44
CA GLY A 24 5.30 -1.42 6.17
C GLY A 24 6.71 -0.92 5.82
N ILE A 25 6.99 0.37 5.99
CA ILE A 25 8.33 0.93 5.76
C ILE A 25 9.34 0.42 6.77
N GLN A 26 8.97 0.30 8.05
CA GLN A 26 9.83 -0.32 9.06
C GLN A 26 10.23 -1.75 8.68
N THR A 27 9.28 -2.52 8.11
CA THR A 27 9.57 -3.88 7.59
C THR A 27 10.61 -3.84 6.47
N ILE A 28 10.52 -2.88 5.55
CA ILE A 28 11.53 -2.70 4.48
C ILE A 28 12.88 -2.30 5.06
N VAL A 29 12.92 -1.37 6.02
CA VAL A 29 14.15 -0.89 6.67
C VAL A 29 14.96 -2.07 7.24
N GLU A 30 14.29 -3.02 7.89
CA GLU A 30 14.93 -4.21 8.49
C GLU A 30 15.49 -5.16 7.42
N HIS A 31 14.75 -5.36 6.33
CA HIS A 31 15.15 -6.30 5.28
C HIS A 31 16.28 -5.76 4.39
N VAL A 32 16.51 -4.44 4.42
CA VAL A 32 17.61 -3.80 3.69
C VAL A 32 18.72 -3.30 4.62
N GLU A 33 18.76 -3.70 5.91
CA GLU A 33 19.68 -3.17 6.92
C GLU A 33 21.16 -3.22 6.50
N GLY A 34 21.63 -4.36 5.99
CA GLY A 34 23.02 -4.55 5.55
C GLY A 34 23.30 -4.19 4.09
N ALA A 35 22.31 -3.66 3.36
CA ALA A 35 22.46 -3.37 1.93
C ALA A 35 23.09 -2.00 1.68
N ARG A 36 24.14 -1.97 0.85
CA ARG A 36 24.80 -0.71 0.42
C ARG A 36 24.13 -0.10 -0.80
N ARG A 37 23.58 -0.91 -1.70
CA ARG A 37 22.81 -0.47 -2.87
C ARG A 37 21.40 -1.01 -2.73
N ILE A 38 20.42 -0.13 -2.64
CA ILE A 38 19.02 -0.48 -2.35
C ILE A 38 18.17 -0.08 -3.55
N HIS A 39 17.34 -0.99 -4.04
CA HIS A 39 16.36 -0.71 -5.08
C HIS A 39 14.95 -0.95 -4.56
N ILE A 40 14.17 0.12 -4.52
CA ILE A 40 12.75 0.07 -4.19
C ILE A 40 11.93 -0.01 -5.48
N LEU A 41 11.10 -1.02 -5.59
CA LEU A 41 10.05 -1.11 -6.61
C LEU A 41 8.70 -0.76 -5.97
N ASP A 42 8.20 0.44 -6.25
CA ASP A 42 6.90 0.93 -5.80
C ASP A 42 5.86 0.68 -6.91
N LEU A 43 4.90 -0.20 -6.66
CA LEU A 43 3.89 -0.57 -7.65
C LEU A 43 2.74 0.43 -7.77
N ALA A 44 2.66 1.42 -6.87
CA ALA A 44 1.61 2.43 -6.87
C ALA A 44 2.09 3.68 -6.13
N ILE A 45 3.11 4.36 -6.67
CA ILE A 45 3.64 5.55 -6.01
C ILE A 45 2.55 6.63 -5.96
N ARG A 46 2.25 7.09 -4.76
CA ARG A 46 1.32 8.21 -4.52
C ARG A 46 2.13 9.50 -4.42
N THR A 47 2.16 10.13 -3.25
CA THR A 47 3.00 11.31 -2.98
C THR A 47 4.47 10.97 -2.68
N GLY A 48 4.80 9.67 -2.59
CA GLY A 48 6.15 9.20 -2.26
C GLY A 48 6.55 9.42 -0.79
N HIS A 49 5.63 9.84 0.08
CA HIS A 49 5.94 10.13 1.49
C HIS A 49 6.58 8.95 2.23
N GLN A 50 6.15 7.73 1.93
CA GLN A 50 6.74 6.50 2.46
C GLN A 50 8.26 6.42 2.25
N TRP A 51 8.76 6.98 1.14
CA TRP A 51 10.19 6.96 0.82
C TRP A 51 10.97 8.03 1.57
N THR A 52 10.33 9.12 2.00
CA THR A 52 10.96 10.08 2.92
C THR A 52 11.20 9.45 4.29
N ILE A 53 10.27 8.62 4.78
CA ILE A 53 10.41 7.86 6.03
C ILE A 53 11.57 6.86 5.91
N LEU A 54 11.63 6.12 4.79
CA LEU A 54 12.75 5.22 4.52
C LEU A 54 14.09 5.97 4.50
N MET A 55 14.18 7.08 3.77
CA MET A 55 15.42 7.88 3.68
C MET A 55 15.89 8.38 5.05
N GLN A 56 14.98 8.81 5.93
CA GLN A 56 15.32 9.19 7.31
C GLN A 56 15.88 8.00 8.11
N ALA A 57 15.27 6.82 7.99
CA ALA A 57 15.78 5.61 8.63
C ALA A 57 17.15 5.19 8.07
N LEU A 58 17.37 5.31 6.75
CA LEU A 58 18.64 5.00 6.11
C LEU A 58 19.75 5.99 6.51
N ALA A 59 19.43 7.28 6.60
CA ALA A 59 20.40 8.32 6.94
C ALA A 59 20.92 8.23 8.39
N THR A 60 20.16 7.59 9.29
CA THR A 60 20.56 7.38 10.69
C THR A 60 21.35 6.09 10.91
N ARG A 61 21.54 5.27 9.87
CA ARG A 61 22.34 4.04 9.96
C ARG A 61 23.80 4.35 10.26
N ARG A 62 24.30 3.72 11.32
CA ARG A 62 25.70 3.88 11.77
C ARG A 62 26.68 2.95 11.05
N ARG A 63 26.19 1.80 10.57
CA ARG A 63 26.97 0.78 9.84
C ARG A 63 26.46 0.70 8.41
N ASP A 64 27.32 0.29 7.49
CA ASP A 64 26.99 0.00 6.08
C ASP A 64 26.28 1.15 5.36
N ARG A 65 26.99 2.27 5.21
CA ARG A 65 26.48 3.48 4.54
C ARG A 65 25.90 3.14 3.18
N VAL A 66 24.67 3.60 2.93
CA VAL A 66 24.01 3.47 1.64
C VAL A 66 24.80 4.24 0.58
N GLU A 67 25.31 3.53 -0.41
CA GLU A 67 25.99 4.07 -1.57
C GLU A 67 25.01 4.58 -2.61
N HIS A 68 23.86 3.92 -2.75
CA HIS A 68 22.85 4.30 -3.72
C HIS A 68 21.46 3.80 -3.29
N LEU A 69 20.49 4.71 -3.34
CA LEU A 69 19.06 4.41 -3.23
C LEU A 69 18.40 4.64 -4.58
N LYS A 70 17.91 3.58 -5.19
CA LYS A 70 17.12 3.63 -6.41
C LYS A 70 15.65 3.43 -6.09
N ILE A 71 14.79 4.26 -6.65
CA ILE A 71 13.35 4.10 -6.55
C ILE A 71 12.79 4.00 -7.98
N THR A 72 12.11 2.90 -8.27
CA THR A 72 11.35 2.73 -9.50
C THR A 72 9.87 2.72 -9.16
N ALA A 73 9.17 3.72 -9.65
CA ALA A 73 7.73 3.83 -9.56
C ALA A 73 7.07 3.24 -10.82
N VAL A 74 6.18 2.27 -10.64
CA VAL A 74 5.27 1.82 -11.70
C VAL A 74 3.98 2.61 -11.61
N ALA A 75 3.51 3.11 -12.75
CA ALA A 75 2.34 3.95 -12.80
C ALA A 75 1.53 3.72 -14.07
N THR A 76 0.22 3.84 -13.95
CA THR A 76 -0.70 3.78 -15.10
C THR A 76 -1.03 5.16 -15.66
N MET A 77 -1.00 6.19 -14.81
CA MET A 77 -1.43 7.55 -15.13
C MET A 77 -0.52 8.59 -14.47
N GLU A 78 -0.73 9.87 -14.78
CA GLU A 78 -0.13 11.02 -14.07
C GLU A 78 1.42 11.07 -14.10
N ARG A 79 2.04 10.73 -15.23
CA ARG A 79 3.51 10.74 -15.40
C ARG A 79 4.15 12.02 -14.87
N GLU A 80 3.65 13.19 -15.25
CA GLU A 80 4.27 14.47 -14.89
C GLU A 80 4.25 14.71 -13.38
N LEU A 81 3.16 14.31 -12.70
CA LEU A 81 3.03 14.42 -11.24
C LEU A 81 4.01 13.47 -10.55
N ILE A 82 4.17 12.26 -11.08
CA ILE A 82 5.07 11.25 -10.51
C ILE A 82 6.53 11.66 -10.72
N GLU A 83 6.88 12.23 -11.88
CA GLU A 83 8.21 12.79 -12.12
C GLU A 83 8.50 13.99 -11.21
N GLN A 84 7.49 14.82 -10.92
CA GLN A 84 7.61 15.89 -9.91
C GLN A 84 7.86 15.31 -8.51
N THR A 85 7.12 14.28 -8.12
CA THR A 85 7.35 13.52 -6.88
C THR A 85 8.78 12.97 -6.84
N GLY A 86 9.24 12.36 -7.93
CA GLY A 86 10.60 11.84 -8.08
C GLY A 86 11.68 12.90 -7.87
N ARG A 87 11.54 14.08 -8.50
CA ARG A 87 12.47 15.20 -8.28
C ARG A 87 12.50 15.63 -6.82
N ARG A 88 11.34 15.75 -6.17
CA ARG A 88 11.24 16.10 -4.75
C ARG A 88 11.92 15.06 -3.85
N LEU A 89 11.75 13.77 -4.15
CA LEU A 89 12.39 12.68 -3.42
C LEU A 89 13.92 12.70 -3.58
N VAL A 90 14.43 12.93 -4.79
CA VAL A 90 15.88 13.05 -5.03
C VAL A 90 16.45 14.26 -4.28
N THR A 91 15.78 15.41 -4.31
CA THR A 91 16.20 16.59 -3.52
C THR A 91 16.19 16.29 -2.01
N PHE A 92 15.16 15.62 -1.51
CA PHE A 92 15.08 15.24 -0.10
C PHE A 92 16.19 14.25 0.30
N ALA A 93 16.46 13.25 -0.53
CA ALA A 93 17.58 12.31 -0.32
C ALA A 93 18.92 13.04 -0.22
N HIS A 94 19.18 14.01 -1.11
CA HIS A 94 20.39 14.82 -1.07
C HIS A 94 20.49 15.61 0.24
N SER A 95 19.38 16.16 0.76
CA SER A 95 19.38 16.85 2.07
C SER A 95 19.71 15.93 3.25
N MET A 96 19.56 14.62 3.06
CA MET A 96 19.90 13.57 4.02
C MET A 96 21.27 12.91 3.72
N ASN A 97 22.07 13.48 2.83
CA ASN A 97 23.36 12.93 2.36
C ASN A 97 23.25 11.53 1.73
N LEU A 98 22.14 11.22 1.07
CA LEU A 98 21.93 9.97 0.33
C LEU A 98 22.03 10.22 -1.18
N VAL A 99 22.78 9.36 -1.87
CA VAL A 99 22.79 9.34 -3.34
C VAL A 99 21.54 8.59 -3.80
N CYS A 100 20.65 9.28 -4.53
CA CYS A 100 19.36 8.73 -4.94
C CYS A 100 19.12 8.89 -6.44
N SER A 101 18.49 7.88 -7.06
CA SER A 101 17.98 7.96 -8.42
C SER A 101 16.52 7.51 -8.47
N PHE A 102 15.73 8.15 -9.32
CA PHE A 102 14.30 7.90 -9.44
C PHE A 102 13.92 7.62 -10.89
N TYR A 103 13.14 6.57 -11.10
CA TYR A 103 12.70 6.11 -12.42
C TYR A 103 11.19 5.89 -12.43
N VAL A 104 10.56 6.22 -13.55
CA VAL A 104 9.12 5.98 -13.76
C VAL A 104 8.94 4.99 -14.90
N ILE A 105 8.21 3.92 -14.62
CA ILE A 105 7.74 2.98 -15.65
C ILE A 105 6.25 3.23 -15.86
N MET A 106 5.91 3.76 -17.04
CA MET A 106 4.53 3.92 -17.46
C MET A 106 4.05 2.64 -18.15
N VAL A 107 2.91 2.13 -17.69
CA VAL A 107 2.20 1.00 -18.29
C VAL A 107 0.74 1.40 -18.50
N ARG A 108 0.01 0.80 -19.44
CA ARG A 108 -1.44 1.08 -19.52
C ARG A 108 -2.20 0.36 -18.42
N ASP A 109 -1.69 -0.82 -18.10
CA ASP A 109 -2.18 -1.71 -17.08
C ASP A 109 -1.00 -2.25 -16.28
N LEU A 110 -1.13 -2.36 -14.95
CA LEU A 110 -0.08 -2.93 -14.12
C LEU A 110 0.29 -4.38 -14.51
N ALA A 111 -0.67 -5.15 -15.06
CA ALA A 111 -0.42 -6.50 -15.60
C ALA A 111 0.46 -6.52 -16.86
N GLU A 112 0.64 -5.38 -17.54
CA GLU A 112 1.54 -5.23 -18.69
C GLU A 112 2.99 -4.90 -18.27
N LEU A 113 3.27 -4.77 -16.97
CA LEU A 113 4.64 -4.59 -16.48
C LEU A 113 5.51 -5.73 -17.00
N ARG A 114 6.66 -5.39 -17.57
CA ARG A 114 7.62 -6.38 -18.06
C ARG A 114 8.97 -6.23 -17.40
N GLN A 115 9.71 -7.34 -17.37
CA GLN A 115 11.04 -7.40 -16.79
C GLN A 115 12.06 -6.50 -17.50
N ASP A 116 11.99 -6.38 -18.84
CA ASP A 116 12.92 -5.57 -19.64
C ASP A 116 12.86 -4.07 -19.31
N GLN A 117 11.74 -3.60 -18.75
CA GLN A 117 11.56 -2.21 -18.33
C GLN A 117 12.23 -1.93 -16.98
N LEU A 118 12.45 -2.97 -16.19
CA LEU A 118 13.05 -2.87 -14.87
C LEU A 118 14.56 -3.01 -15.02
N GLN A 119 15.25 -1.89 -14.89
CA GLN A 119 16.71 -1.88 -14.87
C GLN A 119 17.15 -2.44 -13.52
N PHE A 120 17.82 -3.59 -13.49
CA PHE A 120 18.40 -4.17 -12.27
C PHE A 120 19.92 -4.22 -12.38
N ASP A 121 20.57 -3.91 -11.27
CA ASP A 121 21.99 -4.17 -11.04
C ASP A 121 22.08 -5.33 -10.04
N SER A 122 22.86 -6.37 -10.35
CA SER A 122 23.01 -7.55 -9.48
C SER A 122 23.58 -7.22 -8.09
N ALA A 123 24.17 -6.03 -7.91
CA ALA A 123 24.62 -5.53 -6.62
C ALA A 123 23.51 -4.85 -5.80
N GLU A 124 22.33 -4.60 -6.36
CA GLU A 124 21.19 -3.98 -5.67
C GLU A 124 20.41 -5.02 -4.84
N THR A 125 20.11 -4.67 -3.59
CA THR A 125 19.08 -5.38 -2.80
C THR A 125 17.72 -4.79 -3.10
N VAL A 126 16.83 -5.59 -3.70
CA VAL A 126 15.50 -5.14 -4.13
C VAL A 126 14.46 -5.35 -3.05
N ALA A 127 13.62 -4.34 -2.76
CA ALA A 127 12.41 -4.46 -1.96
C ALA A 127 11.20 -3.93 -2.73
N VAL A 128 10.04 -4.58 -2.58
CA VAL A 128 8.80 -4.23 -3.28
C VAL A 128 7.78 -3.69 -2.31
N LEU A 129 7.09 -2.61 -2.68
CA LEU A 129 5.91 -2.11 -1.97
C LEU A 129 4.69 -2.13 -2.89
N ALA A 130 3.61 -2.71 -2.38
CA ALA A 130 2.31 -2.76 -3.03
C ALA A 130 1.22 -2.22 -2.08
N ASP A 131 0.91 -0.92 -2.17
CA ASP A 131 -0.08 -0.26 -1.31
C ASP A 131 -1.43 -0.03 -2.00
N ASP A 132 -2.44 -0.78 -1.55
CA ASP A 132 -3.81 -0.87 -2.06
C ASP A 132 -3.94 -1.16 -3.57
N VAL A 133 -2.92 -1.81 -4.14
CA VAL A 133 -2.81 -2.05 -5.58
C VAL A 133 -3.11 -3.49 -5.97
N VAL A 134 -2.85 -4.47 -5.09
CA VAL A 134 -3.01 -5.90 -5.40
C VAL A 134 -4.49 -6.23 -5.60
N ARG A 135 -5.39 -5.58 -4.84
CA ARG A 135 -6.85 -5.66 -5.03
C ARG A 135 -7.33 -5.33 -6.45
N THR A 136 -6.57 -4.55 -7.22
CA THR A 136 -6.89 -4.17 -8.61
C THR A 136 -6.47 -5.24 -9.63
N LEU A 137 -5.70 -6.24 -9.19
CA LEU A 137 -5.16 -7.31 -10.04
C LEU A 137 -5.93 -8.64 -9.90
N THR A 138 -7.00 -8.66 -9.10
CA THR A 138 -7.72 -9.91 -8.77
C THR A 138 -8.71 -10.36 -9.84
N SER A 139 -8.99 -9.53 -10.84
CA SER A 139 -9.96 -9.81 -11.89
C SER A 139 -9.53 -9.21 -13.22
N PRO A 140 -9.34 -10.01 -14.28
CA PRO A 140 -9.21 -11.49 -14.25
C PRO A 140 -7.93 -11.94 -13.52
N ALA A 141 -7.89 -13.21 -13.06
CA ALA A 141 -6.86 -13.72 -12.15
C ALA A 141 -5.44 -13.69 -12.75
N GLU A 142 -5.32 -13.82 -14.07
CA GLU A 142 -4.07 -13.84 -14.84
C GLU A 142 -3.28 -12.53 -14.72
N ARG A 143 -3.95 -11.43 -14.34
CA ARG A 143 -3.31 -10.14 -14.09
C ARG A 143 -2.33 -10.21 -12.93
N LEU A 144 -2.77 -10.77 -11.81
CA LEU A 144 -1.91 -10.96 -10.63
C LEU A 144 -0.76 -11.92 -10.97
N ASP A 145 -1.04 -13.01 -11.68
CA ASP A 145 -0.01 -13.95 -12.13
C ASP A 145 1.08 -13.26 -12.95
N SER A 146 0.71 -12.36 -13.85
CA SER A 146 1.64 -11.63 -14.72
C SER A 146 2.57 -10.72 -13.91
N VAL A 147 2.00 -9.97 -12.96
CA VAL A 147 2.77 -9.08 -12.08
C VAL A 147 3.69 -9.86 -11.15
N ILE A 148 3.18 -10.91 -10.50
CA ILE A 148 3.98 -11.73 -9.58
C ILE A 148 5.10 -12.47 -10.32
N LYS A 149 4.88 -12.91 -11.56
CA LYS A 149 5.95 -13.49 -12.40
C LYS A 149 7.10 -12.52 -12.62
N VAL A 150 6.80 -11.25 -12.90
CA VAL A 150 7.84 -10.22 -13.04
C VAL A 150 8.55 -10.00 -11.71
N ILE A 151 7.80 -9.80 -10.63
CA ILE A 151 8.36 -9.59 -9.30
C ILE A 151 9.24 -10.77 -8.86
N ARG A 152 8.88 -12.02 -9.15
CA ARG A 152 9.71 -13.19 -8.83
C ARG A 152 11.08 -13.13 -9.52
N ARG A 153 11.15 -12.62 -10.75
CA ARG A 153 12.40 -12.51 -11.51
C ARG A 153 13.33 -11.42 -10.98
N VAL A 154 12.80 -10.44 -10.24
CA VAL A 154 13.61 -9.40 -9.60
C VAL A 154 14.22 -9.87 -8.28
N GLN A 155 13.83 -11.06 -7.80
CA GLN A 155 14.31 -11.70 -6.58
C GLN A 155 14.36 -10.75 -5.37
N PRO A 156 13.22 -10.11 -5.01
CA PRO A 156 13.22 -9.16 -3.93
C PRO A 156 13.51 -9.84 -2.58
N CYS A 157 14.26 -9.14 -1.72
CA CYS A 157 14.50 -9.59 -0.35
C CYS A 157 13.22 -9.59 0.50
N ILE A 158 12.27 -8.70 0.16
CA ILE A 158 10.94 -8.63 0.74
C ILE A 158 9.96 -7.93 -0.21
N MET A 159 8.71 -8.39 -0.18
CA MET A 159 7.56 -7.68 -0.73
C MET A 159 6.60 -7.33 0.40
N VAL A 160 6.37 -6.05 0.64
CA VAL A 160 5.38 -5.55 1.60
C VAL A 160 4.10 -5.21 0.86
N VAL A 161 2.98 -5.74 1.37
CA VAL A 161 1.64 -5.53 0.81
C VAL A 161 0.76 -4.92 1.89
N THR A 162 0.16 -3.79 1.58
CA THR A 162 -0.81 -3.13 2.44
C THR A 162 -2.16 -3.03 1.74
N GLU A 163 -3.20 -3.58 2.33
CA GLU A 163 -4.52 -3.69 1.70
C GLU A 163 -5.64 -3.36 2.67
N MET A 164 -6.74 -2.82 2.15
CA MET A 164 -7.94 -2.58 2.95
C MET A 164 -8.63 -3.91 3.28
N GLU A 165 -8.90 -4.14 4.56
CA GLU A 165 -9.64 -5.31 5.03
C GLU A 165 -11.14 -5.20 4.66
N GLY A 166 -11.74 -6.36 4.38
CA GLY A 166 -13.17 -6.51 4.13
C GLY A 166 -13.47 -7.62 3.14
N SER A 167 -14.61 -8.30 3.30
CA SER A 167 -15.02 -9.42 2.42
C SER A 167 -15.96 -8.95 1.30
N ARG A 168 -15.51 -8.03 0.43
CA ARG A 168 -16.33 -7.48 -0.67
C ARG A 168 -16.33 -8.37 -1.93
N ASN A 169 -15.98 -9.64 -1.79
CA ASN A 169 -15.93 -10.64 -2.85
C ASN A 169 -16.97 -11.76 -2.68
N SER A 170 -17.86 -11.66 -1.68
CA SER A 170 -18.92 -12.65 -1.48
C SER A 170 -19.95 -12.59 -2.62
N PRO A 171 -20.30 -13.74 -3.24
CA PRO A 171 -21.38 -13.79 -4.23
C PRO A 171 -22.76 -13.60 -3.60
N VAL A 172 -22.87 -13.74 -2.27
CA VAL A 172 -24.11 -13.55 -1.52
C VAL A 172 -24.33 -12.08 -1.21
N PHE A 173 -25.47 -11.53 -1.66
CA PHE A 173 -25.81 -10.10 -1.55
C PHE A 173 -25.69 -9.56 -0.13
N VAL A 174 -26.34 -10.24 0.81
CA VAL A 174 -26.44 -9.82 2.20
C VAL A 174 -25.05 -9.67 2.84
N ASN A 175 -24.13 -10.61 2.56
CA ASN A 175 -22.80 -10.60 3.15
C ASN A 175 -21.97 -9.39 2.69
N TRP A 176 -21.92 -9.11 1.38
CA TRP A 176 -21.16 -7.95 0.90
C TRP A 176 -21.83 -6.62 1.28
N PHE A 177 -23.16 -6.58 1.34
CA PHE A 177 -23.90 -5.38 1.78
C PHE A 177 -23.58 -5.05 3.24
N VAL A 178 -23.66 -6.04 4.14
CA VAL A 178 -23.33 -5.88 5.56
C VAL A 178 -21.86 -5.47 5.75
N GLU A 179 -20.92 -6.12 5.06
CA GLU A 179 -19.50 -5.78 5.11
C GLU A 179 -19.24 -4.35 4.57
N SER A 180 -20.00 -3.91 3.57
CA SER A 180 -19.90 -2.54 3.03
C SER A 180 -20.45 -1.50 4.02
N LEU A 181 -21.53 -1.82 4.73
CA LEU A 181 -22.07 -0.96 5.79
C LEU A 181 -21.11 -0.83 6.96
N PHE A 182 -20.49 -1.93 7.41
CA PHE A 182 -19.48 -1.87 8.47
C PHE A 182 -18.28 -1.02 8.05
N PHE A 183 -17.78 -1.22 6.83
CA PHE A 183 -16.69 -0.41 6.31
C PHE A 183 -17.05 1.07 6.21
N ALA A 184 -18.24 1.38 5.69
CA ALA A 184 -18.73 2.75 5.63
C ALA A 184 -18.84 3.34 7.04
N SER A 185 -19.42 2.61 8.00
CA SER A 185 -19.55 3.04 9.39
C SER A 185 -18.21 3.40 10.01
N VAL A 186 -17.17 2.58 9.81
CA VAL A 186 -15.81 2.88 10.29
C VAL A 186 -15.26 4.15 9.66
N LEU A 187 -15.43 4.34 8.35
CA LEU A 187 -14.96 5.55 7.68
C LEU A 187 -15.71 6.79 8.14
N PHE A 188 -17.04 6.75 8.24
CA PHE A 188 -17.84 7.87 8.72
C PHE A 188 -17.53 8.23 10.18
N ASP A 189 -17.41 7.22 11.05
CA ASP A 189 -17.07 7.42 12.46
C ASP A 189 -15.65 8.02 12.61
N SER A 190 -14.67 7.48 11.89
CA SER A 190 -13.30 8.04 11.90
C SER A 190 -13.20 9.44 11.29
N MET A 191 -13.97 9.76 10.25
CA MET A 191 -14.07 11.14 9.74
C MET A 191 -14.74 12.08 10.76
N GLY A 192 -15.80 11.62 11.43
CA GLY A 192 -16.48 12.39 12.47
C GLY A 192 -15.54 12.77 13.61
N GLU A 193 -14.71 11.82 14.05
CA GLU A 193 -13.72 12.01 15.11
C GLU A 193 -12.53 12.88 14.64
N CYS A 194 -11.95 12.57 13.47
CA CYS A 194 -10.68 13.17 13.03
C CYS A 194 -10.84 14.48 12.25
N MET A 195 -12.03 14.80 11.74
CA MET A 195 -12.26 15.93 10.82
C MET A 195 -13.40 16.85 11.27
N GLY A 196 -13.76 16.85 12.56
CA GLY A 196 -14.87 17.64 13.10
C GLY A 196 -14.80 19.15 12.79
N SER A 197 -13.59 19.73 12.74
CA SER A 197 -13.36 21.13 12.37
C SER A 197 -12.99 21.35 10.90
N GLU A 198 -12.80 20.28 10.12
CA GLU A 198 -12.35 20.31 8.72
C GLU A 198 -13.47 19.88 7.76
N GLU A 199 -14.58 20.64 7.74
CA GLU A 199 -15.80 20.27 7.01
C GLU A 199 -15.57 19.96 5.52
N ALA A 200 -14.65 20.68 4.87
CA ALA A 200 -14.30 20.46 3.47
C ALA A 200 -13.69 19.08 3.20
N TRP A 201 -12.89 18.56 4.14
CA TRP A 201 -12.27 17.24 4.02
C TRP A 201 -13.25 16.12 4.39
N ARG A 202 -14.11 16.37 5.37
CA ARG A 202 -15.24 15.47 5.67
C ARG A 202 -16.13 15.29 4.44
N LYS A 203 -16.63 16.39 3.84
CA LYS A 203 -17.44 16.36 2.62
C LYS A 203 -16.74 15.62 1.47
N PHE A 204 -15.45 15.90 1.25
CA PHE A 204 -14.68 15.20 0.23
C PHE A 204 -14.59 13.69 0.49
N GLY A 205 -14.40 13.28 1.74
CA GLY A 205 -14.38 11.87 2.14
C GLY A 205 -15.72 11.19 1.93
N GLU A 206 -16.82 11.84 2.32
CA GLU A 206 -18.20 11.36 2.14
C GLU A 206 -18.54 11.17 0.66
N GLU A 207 -18.20 12.15 -0.19
CA GLU A 207 -18.38 12.08 -1.65
C GLU A 207 -17.52 10.95 -2.27
N THR A 208 -16.26 10.83 -1.85
CA THR A 208 -15.33 9.79 -2.33
C THR A 208 -15.83 8.41 -1.95
N LEU A 209 -16.27 8.22 -0.71
CA LEU A 209 -16.81 6.96 -0.22
C LEU A 209 -18.11 6.60 -0.94
N GLY A 210 -19.00 7.57 -1.18
CA GLY A 210 -20.20 7.39 -1.99
C GLY A 210 -19.87 6.93 -3.41
N GLY A 211 -18.86 7.54 -4.04
CA GLY A 211 -18.36 7.14 -5.36
C GLY A 211 -17.81 5.72 -5.39
N VAL A 212 -16.96 5.35 -4.42
CA VAL A 212 -16.40 4.00 -4.31
C VAL A 212 -17.49 2.96 -4.05
N SER A 213 -18.43 3.26 -3.15
CA SER A 213 -19.55 2.36 -2.83
C SER A 213 -20.45 2.13 -4.05
N LYS A 214 -20.72 3.20 -4.82
CA LYS A 214 -21.46 3.10 -6.09
C LYS A 214 -20.72 2.25 -7.12
N MET A 215 -19.40 2.42 -7.25
CA MET A 215 -18.58 1.65 -8.19
C MET A 215 -18.56 0.16 -7.82
N VAL A 216 -18.38 -0.17 -6.52
CA VAL A 216 -18.42 -1.55 -6.03
C VAL A 216 -19.80 -2.16 -6.27
N MET A 217 -20.88 -1.47 -5.90
CA MET A 217 -22.26 -1.93 -6.12
C MET A 217 -22.55 -2.19 -7.61
N MET A 218 -22.17 -1.28 -8.50
CA MET A 218 -22.33 -1.46 -9.94
C MET A 218 -21.52 -2.63 -10.47
N GLY A 219 -20.30 -2.85 -9.96
CA GLY A 219 -19.48 -4.01 -10.29
C GLY A 219 -20.17 -5.32 -9.91
N THR A 220 -20.69 -5.42 -8.69
CA THR A 220 -21.38 -6.62 -8.19
C THR A 220 -22.68 -6.91 -8.94
N ILE A 221 -23.47 -5.87 -9.25
CA ILE A 221 -24.69 -6.01 -10.07
C ILE A 221 -24.31 -6.51 -11.46
N SER A 222 -23.27 -5.92 -12.07
CA SER A 222 -22.77 -6.35 -13.38
C SER A 222 -22.32 -7.81 -13.38
N ASP A 223 -21.69 -8.28 -12.31
CA ASP A 223 -21.23 -9.68 -12.18
C ASP A 223 -22.42 -10.65 -12.02
N THR A 224 -23.37 -10.30 -11.14
CA THR A 224 -24.62 -11.06 -10.94
C THR A 224 -25.42 -11.18 -12.23
N LEU A 225 -25.40 -10.14 -13.07
CA LEU A 225 -26.08 -10.11 -14.37
C LEU A 225 -25.24 -10.69 -15.52
N GLY A 226 -24.03 -11.19 -15.26
CA GLY A 226 -23.13 -11.74 -16.29
C GLY A 226 -22.62 -10.71 -17.31
N GLN A 227 -22.72 -9.41 -17.00
CA GLN A 227 -22.39 -8.30 -17.90
C GLN A 227 -20.88 -7.97 -17.96
N GLY A 228 -20.03 -8.74 -17.28
CA GLY A 228 -18.60 -8.84 -17.59
C GLY A 228 -17.78 -7.54 -17.51
N ARG A 229 -18.11 -6.58 -16.64
CA ARG A 229 -17.22 -5.43 -16.43
C ARG A 229 -16.02 -5.84 -15.58
N ALA A 230 -14.87 -5.95 -16.24
CA ALA A 230 -13.63 -6.56 -15.76
C ALA A 230 -12.87 -5.80 -14.64
N TRP A 231 -13.27 -4.59 -14.28
CA TRP A 231 -12.51 -3.73 -13.36
C TRP A 231 -13.16 -3.67 -11.97
N MET A 232 -12.96 -4.72 -11.17
CA MET A 232 -13.46 -4.73 -9.78
C MET A 232 -12.32 -4.50 -8.80
N ILE A 233 -12.45 -3.45 -7.99
CA ILE A 233 -11.64 -3.29 -6.78
C ILE A 233 -12.23 -4.24 -5.73
N ARG A 234 -11.59 -5.39 -5.53
CA ARG A 234 -12.01 -6.39 -4.53
C ARG A 234 -11.09 -6.30 -3.32
N SER A 235 -11.55 -5.62 -2.28
CA SER A 235 -10.95 -5.78 -0.95
C SER A 235 -11.29 -7.18 -0.44
N MET A 236 -10.28 -7.83 0.12
CA MET A 236 -10.36 -9.17 0.69
C MET A 236 -9.67 -9.13 2.06
N LYS A 237 -10.08 -10.03 2.94
CA LYS A 237 -9.42 -10.22 4.24
C LYS A 237 -8.06 -10.87 4.06
N VAL A 238 -7.17 -10.65 5.04
CA VAL A 238 -5.78 -11.11 5.02
C VAL A 238 -5.62 -12.62 4.78
N ASP A 239 -6.53 -13.46 5.28
CA ASP A 239 -6.54 -14.91 5.08
C ASP A 239 -6.67 -15.30 3.60
N ILE A 240 -7.50 -14.58 2.85
CA ILE A 240 -7.65 -14.77 1.41
C ILE A 240 -6.37 -14.34 0.68
N TRP A 241 -5.79 -13.19 1.06
CA TRP A 241 -4.51 -12.75 0.51
C TRP A 241 -3.39 -13.76 0.75
N ARG A 242 -3.34 -14.36 1.95
CA ARG A 242 -2.38 -15.44 2.24
C ARG A 242 -2.55 -16.62 1.31
N ALA A 243 -3.79 -17.03 1.04
CA ALA A 243 -4.06 -18.12 0.09
C ALA A 243 -3.60 -17.77 -1.33
N PHE A 244 -3.80 -16.52 -1.79
CA PHE A 244 -3.30 -16.04 -3.07
C PHE A 244 -1.77 -16.12 -3.16
N PHE A 245 -1.05 -15.52 -2.21
CA PHE A 245 0.41 -15.48 -2.26
C PHE A 245 1.06 -16.87 -2.12
N ARG A 246 0.48 -17.77 -1.32
CA ARG A 246 0.95 -19.17 -1.23
C ARG A 246 0.91 -19.90 -2.56
N ARG A 247 -0.07 -19.63 -3.43
CA ARG A 247 -0.15 -20.23 -4.78
C ARG A 247 1.03 -19.85 -5.68
N PHE A 248 1.70 -18.74 -5.39
CA PHE A 248 2.89 -18.29 -6.12
C PHE A 248 4.22 -18.77 -5.52
N GLY A 249 4.17 -19.69 -4.53
CA GLY A 249 5.35 -20.13 -3.80
C GLY A 249 5.95 -18.99 -2.99
N MET A 250 5.11 -18.17 -2.36
CA MET A 250 5.54 -17.15 -1.42
C MET A 250 5.22 -17.58 0.01
N VAL A 251 6.13 -17.23 0.92
CA VAL A 251 6.01 -17.46 2.35
C VAL A 251 5.86 -16.13 3.07
N GLU A 252 4.95 -16.10 4.03
CA GLU A 252 4.71 -14.94 4.87
C GLU A 252 5.89 -14.77 5.85
N ALA A 253 6.50 -13.59 5.80
CA ALA A 253 7.55 -13.15 6.71
C ALA A 253 6.92 -12.51 7.96
N GLN A 254 7.55 -12.74 9.11
CA GLN A 254 7.11 -12.18 10.38
C GLN A 254 7.39 -10.68 10.41
N LEU A 255 6.36 -9.85 10.63
CA LEU A 255 6.57 -8.45 11.00
C LEU A 255 7.21 -8.39 12.40
N SER A 256 8.19 -7.51 12.56
CA SER A 256 8.99 -7.43 13.78
C SER A 256 8.27 -6.68 14.90
N HIS A 257 8.82 -6.79 16.12
CA HIS A 257 8.41 -5.94 17.24
C HIS A 257 8.63 -4.44 16.94
N SER A 258 9.62 -4.08 16.13
CA SER A 258 9.85 -2.69 15.74
C SER A 258 8.76 -2.21 14.78
N SER A 259 8.30 -3.04 13.84
CA SER A 259 7.16 -2.71 12.97
C SER A 259 5.90 -2.47 13.80
N MET A 260 5.63 -3.31 14.80
CA MET A 260 4.53 -3.12 15.74
C MET A 260 4.68 -1.82 16.54
N TYR A 261 5.86 -1.58 17.11
CA TYR A 261 6.14 -0.40 17.91
C TYR A 261 5.95 0.91 17.11
N GLN A 262 6.42 0.95 15.85
CA GLN A 262 6.20 2.09 14.97
C GLN A 262 4.70 2.30 14.67
N ALA A 263 3.94 1.22 14.51
CA ALA A 263 2.51 1.28 14.30
C ALA A 263 1.77 1.85 15.53
N GLU A 264 2.11 1.38 16.72
CA GLU A 264 1.53 1.84 18.00
C GLU A 264 1.85 3.31 18.28
N LEU A 265 3.12 3.72 18.10
CA LEU A 265 3.52 5.11 18.22
C LEU A 265 2.75 6.00 17.26
N MET A 266 2.59 5.57 16.00
CA MET A 266 1.85 6.34 15.01
C MET A 266 0.38 6.45 15.39
N ALA A 267 -0.26 5.37 15.87
CA ALA A 267 -1.64 5.38 16.33
C ALA A 267 -1.90 6.36 17.49
N GLN A 268 -0.88 6.63 18.31
CA GLN A 268 -0.95 7.55 19.46
C GLN A 268 -0.49 8.98 19.14
N SER A 269 0.01 9.22 17.93
CA SER A 269 0.64 10.50 17.56
C SER A 269 -0.31 11.69 17.46
N VAL A 270 -1.61 11.44 17.27
CA VAL A 270 -2.65 12.45 17.16
C VAL A 270 -3.80 12.10 18.10
N PRO A 271 -4.31 13.05 18.92
CA PRO A 271 -5.37 12.74 19.90
C PRO A 271 -6.63 12.09 19.32
N CYS A 272 -7.09 12.53 18.14
CA CYS A 272 -8.26 11.97 17.47
C CYS A 272 -8.05 10.54 16.95
N TRP A 273 -6.82 10.02 16.95
CA TRP A 273 -6.51 8.65 16.54
C TRP A 273 -6.55 7.65 17.68
N SER A 274 -6.87 8.07 18.91
CA SER A 274 -6.99 7.18 20.07
C SER A 274 -7.92 5.96 19.89
N PRO A 275 -8.97 5.96 19.04
CA PRO A 275 -9.77 4.76 18.77
C PRO A 275 -9.08 3.76 17.81
N CYS A 276 -7.95 4.13 17.21
CA CYS A 276 -7.14 3.25 16.38
C CYS A 276 -6.46 2.18 17.23
N SER A 277 -6.55 0.93 16.79
CA SER A 277 -5.97 -0.23 17.46
C SER A 277 -5.11 -1.01 16.48
N VAL A 278 -4.04 -1.61 16.99
CA VAL A 278 -3.10 -2.40 16.20
C VAL A 278 -2.90 -3.74 16.89
N TRP A 279 -2.95 -4.84 16.14
CA TRP A 279 -2.68 -6.17 16.68
C TRP A 279 -2.10 -7.10 15.62
N MET A 280 -1.50 -8.20 16.06
CA MET A 280 -1.01 -9.24 15.16
C MET A 280 -2.12 -10.21 14.81
N ASP A 281 -2.24 -10.55 13.53
CA ASP A 281 -2.93 -11.74 13.05
C ASP A 281 -1.88 -12.65 12.40
N GLY A 282 -1.52 -13.74 13.09
CA GLY A 282 -0.39 -14.58 12.69
C GLY A 282 0.91 -13.78 12.56
N LYS A 283 1.45 -13.72 11.34
CA LYS A 283 2.68 -12.99 11.01
C LYS A 283 2.45 -11.57 10.48
N SER A 284 1.19 -11.20 10.28
CA SER A 284 0.76 -9.92 9.71
C SER A 284 0.24 -8.98 10.80
N LEU A 285 0.26 -7.69 10.50
CA LEU A 285 -0.26 -6.66 11.38
C LEU A 285 -1.60 -6.17 10.83
N ILE A 286 -2.59 -6.05 11.71
CA ILE A 286 -3.91 -5.49 11.41
C ILE A 286 -4.03 -4.15 12.11
N VAL A 287 -4.44 -3.15 11.35
CA VAL A 287 -4.85 -1.84 11.85
C VAL A 287 -6.36 -1.79 11.83
N GLY A 288 -6.95 -1.49 13.00
CA GLY A 288 -8.38 -1.38 13.17
C GLY A 288 -8.81 -0.07 13.81
N TRP A 289 -10.11 0.19 13.75
CA TRP A 289 -10.77 1.34 14.35
C TRP A 289 -11.89 0.85 15.25
N LYS A 290 -11.83 1.19 16.55
CA LYS A 290 -12.74 0.66 17.59
C LYS A 290 -12.87 -0.87 17.54
N GLY A 291 -11.74 -1.56 17.33
CA GLY A 291 -11.66 -3.03 17.22
C GLY A 291 -12.09 -3.62 15.88
N THR A 292 -12.59 -2.81 14.93
CA THR A 292 -12.95 -3.30 13.59
C THR A 292 -11.73 -3.27 12.66
N PRO A 293 -11.34 -4.38 12.00
CA PRO A 293 -10.23 -4.39 11.04
C PRO A 293 -10.47 -3.42 9.87
N VAL A 294 -9.45 -2.63 9.50
CA VAL A 294 -9.54 -1.65 8.40
C VAL A 294 -8.46 -1.87 7.34
N LYS A 295 -7.22 -2.09 7.75
CA LYS A 295 -6.09 -2.25 6.83
C LYS A 295 -5.11 -3.27 7.37
N SER A 296 -4.60 -4.14 6.52
CA SER A 296 -3.57 -5.12 6.86
C SER A 296 -2.21 -4.70 6.30
N VAL A 297 -1.15 -5.10 7.01
CA VAL A 297 0.24 -5.02 6.57
C VAL A 297 0.81 -6.43 6.61
N THR A 298 1.21 -6.91 5.44
CA THR A 298 1.75 -8.26 5.26
C THR A 298 3.10 -8.18 4.55
N ALA A 299 3.98 -9.15 4.82
CA ALA A 299 5.32 -9.18 4.27
C ALA A 299 5.60 -10.58 3.68
N TRP A 300 6.20 -10.63 2.50
CA TRP A 300 6.28 -11.86 1.69
C TRP A 300 7.66 -12.05 1.08
N LYS A 301 8.13 -13.30 1.08
CA LYS A 301 9.36 -13.74 0.40
C LYS A 301 9.02 -14.87 -0.57
N PHE A 302 9.73 -14.95 -1.69
CA PHE A 302 9.66 -16.14 -2.53
C PHE A 302 10.42 -17.29 -1.86
N SER A 303 9.81 -18.48 -1.85
CA SER A 303 10.49 -19.74 -1.55
C SER A 303 11.24 -20.27 -2.75
#